data_AF-A0A2E7KPN2-F1
#
_entry.id   AF-A0A2E7KPN2-F1
#
_cell.length_a   1.000
_cell.length_b   1.000
_cell.length_c   1.000
_cell.angle_alpha   90.00
_cell.angle_beta   90.00
_cell.angle_gamma   90.00
#
_symmetry.space_group_name_H-M   'P 1'
#
loop_
_entity.id
_entity.type
_entity.pdbx_description
1 polymer ?
#
loop_
_entity_poly.entity_id
_entity_poly.type
_entity_poly.pdbx_seq_one_letter_code
_entity_poly.pdbx_strand_id
1 'polypeptide(L)'
;MEKGHNEVPIDALKSAWDEHELHNQVKLTISGCLGPCSMHNVSLLKTENGLTWLGNLTEREHYDALIHWACDIAEGQGVDLPEILQERRFVRLQEVVIREQE
;
A
#
# COMPACT_ATOMS: atom_id res chain seq x y z
N MET A 1 19.54 17.86 12.97
CA MET A 1 20.05 16.94 11.95
C MET A 1 19.21 15.67 12.12
N GLU A 2 18.38 15.17 11.22
CA GLU A 2 17.92 15.50 9.88
C GLU A 2 16.48 14.97 9.86
N LYS A 3 15.46 15.79 9.55
CA LYS A 3 14.09 15.28 9.33
C LYS A 3 14.03 14.73 7.91
N GLY A 4 14.86 13.72 7.63
CA GLY A 4 14.80 12.98 6.39
C GLY A 4 13.51 12.17 6.42
N HIS A 5 12.58 12.47 5.53
CA HIS A 5 11.48 11.57 5.27
C HIS A 5 12.08 10.19 4.99
N ASN A 6 11.70 9.17 5.75
CA ASN A 6 12.28 7.85 5.59
C ASN A 6 12.00 7.36 4.18
N GLU A 7 13.07 6.96 3.49
CA GLU A 7 13.00 6.39 2.16
C GLU A 7 12.15 5.11 2.19
N VAL A 8 11.35 4.91 1.14
CA VAL A 8 10.59 3.67 0.97
C VAL A 8 11.60 2.52 0.83
N PRO A 9 11.55 1.46 1.67
CA PRO A 9 12.49 0.35 1.62
C PRO A 9 12.15 -0.59 0.45
N ILE A 10 12.36 -0.11 -0.78
CA ILE A 10 12.01 -0.83 -2.02
C ILE A 10 12.72 -2.18 -2.09
N ASP A 11 13.99 -2.24 -1.68
CA ASP A 11 14.78 -3.46 -1.69
C ASP A 11 14.18 -4.52 -0.75
N ALA A 12 13.88 -4.13 0.49
CA ALA A 12 13.25 -5.02 1.47
C ALA A 12 11.87 -5.52 1.01
N LEU A 13 11.06 -4.66 0.39
CA LEU A 13 9.77 -5.06 -0.17
C LEU A 13 9.94 -6.09 -1.30
N LYS A 14 10.93 -5.91 -2.17
CA LYS A 14 11.20 -6.89 -3.24
C LYS A 14 11.71 -8.20 -2.70
N SER A 15 12.65 -8.18 -1.75
CA SER A 15 13.16 -9.37 -1.09
C SER A 15 12.05 -10.15 -0.41
N ALA A 16 11.20 -9.48 0.38
CA ALA A 16 10.06 -10.14 1.02
C ALA A 16 9.09 -10.77 0.01
N TRP A 17 8.83 -10.12 -1.12
CA TRP A 17 7.98 -10.68 -2.17
C TRP A 17 8.56 -11.92 -2.86
N ASP A 18 9.89 -11.99 -2.96
CA ASP A 18 10.62 -13.15 -3.48
C ASP A 18 10.64 -14.27 -2.45
N GLU A 19 11.04 -13.98 -1.21
CA GLU A 19 11.17 -14.93 -0.10
C GLU A 19 9.84 -15.62 0.23
N HIS A 20 8.73 -14.89 0.18
CA HIS A 20 7.39 -15.42 0.47
C HIS A 20 6.62 -15.86 -0.80
N GLU A 21 7.27 -15.87 -1.97
CA GLU A 21 6.68 -16.25 -3.26
C GLU A 21 5.35 -15.53 -3.57
N LEU A 22 5.20 -14.29 -3.06
CA LEU A 22 3.95 -13.53 -3.13
C LEU A 22 3.57 -13.14 -4.56
N HIS A 23 4.52 -13.16 -5.49
CA HIS A 23 4.33 -12.75 -6.88
C HIS A 23 3.18 -13.45 -7.61
N ASN A 24 2.80 -14.65 -7.19
CA ASN A 24 1.71 -15.41 -7.81
C ASN A 24 0.31 -14.97 -7.33
N GLN A 25 0.21 -14.47 -6.10
CA GLN A 25 -1.06 -14.14 -5.43
C GLN A 25 -1.25 -12.62 -5.28
N VAL A 26 -0.20 -11.91 -4.87
CA VAL A 26 -0.21 -10.48 -4.58
C VAL A 26 0.86 -9.79 -5.43
N LYS A 27 0.43 -8.98 -6.41
CA LYS A 27 1.36 -8.26 -7.28
C LYS A 27 1.95 -7.03 -6.59
N LEU A 28 3.27 -6.99 -6.42
CA LEU A 28 3.99 -5.77 -6.04
C LEU A 28 4.23 -4.86 -7.26
N THR A 29 3.95 -3.57 -7.13
CA THR A 29 4.29 -2.56 -8.15
C THR A 29 4.91 -1.34 -7.47
N ILE A 30 6.14 -1.01 -7.84
CA ILE A 30 6.88 0.15 -7.33
C ILE A 30 6.85 1.24 -8.40
N SER A 31 6.47 2.46 -8.03
CA SER A 31 6.36 3.59 -8.96
C SER A 31 6.81 4.88 -8.27
N GLY A 32 7.47 5.76 -9.03
CA GLY A 32 8.08 6.98 -8.47
C GLY A 32 7.09 8.04 -7.97
N CYS A 33 5.88 8.12 -8.53
CA CYS A 33 4.81 8.97 -8.02
C CYS A 33 3.45 8.35 -8.31
N LEU A 34 2.60 8.25 -7.29
CA LEU A 34 1.25 7.68 -7.37
C LEU A 34 0.13 8.71 -7.36
N GLY A 35 0.44 10.01 -7.30
CA GLY A 35 -0.57 11.04 -7.49
C GLY A 35 -0.61 12.09 -6.40
N PRO A 36 -1.34 11.93 -5.29
CA PRO A 36 -1.61 13.08 -4.44
C PRO A 36 -0.29 13.65 -3.89
N CYS A 37 0.18 14.75 -4.49
CA CYS A 37 1.45 15.41 -4.12
C CYS A 37 1.47 15.85 -2.65
N SER A 38 0.30 15.93 -2.01
CA SER A 38 0.17 16.27 -0.59
C SER A 38 0.52 15.12 0.37
N MET A 39 0.65 13.88 -0.11
CA MET A 39 0.96 12.70 0.72
C MET A 39 2.29 12.07 0.29
N HIS A 40 3.14 11.78 1.26
CA HIS A 40 4.42 11.09 1.04
C HIS A 40 4.25 9.59 1.26
N ASN A 41 5.08 8.77 0.61
CA ASN A 41 5.14 7.32 0.78
C ASN A 41 3.75 6.67 0.71
N VAL A 42 3.16 6.75 -0.48
CA VAL A 42 1.80 6.26 -0.74
C VAL A 42 1.84 4.82 -1.23
N SER A 43 0.95 3.98 -0.71
CA SER A 43 0.69 2.63 -1.22
C SER A 43 -0.78 2.49 -1.60
N LEU A 44 -1.03 1.85 -2.75
CA LEU A 44 -2.36 1.52 -3.22
C LEU A 44 -2.57 0.01 -3.12
N LEU A 45 -3.48 -0.40 -2.24
CA LEU A 45 -3.92 -1.79 -2.14
C LEU A 45 -5.14 -1.98 -3.03
N LYS A 46 -5.06 -2.93 -3.96
CA LYS A 46 -6.17 -3.33 -4.82
C LYS A 46 -6.62 -4.72 -4.41
N THR A 47 -7.81 -4.80 -3.86
CA THR A 47 -8.46 -6.05 -3.42
C THR A 47 -9.78 -6.24 -4.14
N GLU A 48 -10.43 -7.39 -3.95
CA GLU A 48 -11.80 -7.63 -4.44
C GLU A 48 -12.81 -6.65 -3.83
N ASN A 49 -12.55 -6.17 -2.61
CA ASN A 49 -13.38 -5.19 -1.89
C ASN A 49 -13.16 -3.75 -2.39
N GLY A 50 -12.22 -3.53 -3.31
CA GLY A 50 -11.94 -2.23 -3.92
C GLY A 50 -10.52 -1.72 -3.67
N LEU A 51 -10.39 -0.39 -3.73
CA LEU A 51 -9.11 0.32 -3.65
C LEU A 51 -8.95 0.97 -2.27
N THR A 52 -7.86 0.63 -1.59
CA THR A 52 -7.49 1.23 -0.31
C THR A 52 -6.19 2.03 -0.48
N TRP A 53 -6.24 3.32 -0.17
CA TRP A 53 -5.10 4.22 -0.27
C TRP A 53 -4.48 4.42 1.10
N LEU A 54 -3.18 4.15 1.20
CA LEU A 54 -2.38 4.34 2.41
C LEU A 54 -1.36 5.44 2.17
N GLY A 55 -1.22 6.37 3.10
CA GLY A 55 -0.27 7.48 3.00
C GLY A 55 0.51 7.69 4.29
N ASN A 56 1.59 8.46 4.23
CA ASN A 56 2.49 8.71 5.36
C ASN A 56 3.12 7.43 5.93
N LEU A 57 3.48 6.49 5.05
CA LEU A 57 4.22 5.28 5.45
C LEU A 57 5.68 5.64 5.72
N THR A 58 5.95 6.12 6.92
CA THR A 58 7.28 6.64 7.31
C THR A 58 8.09 5.69 8.17
N GLU A 59 7.47 4.71 8.82
CA GLU A 59 8.13 3.81 9.76
C GLU A 59 8.32 2.43 9.13
N ARG A 60 9.40 1.73 9.52
CA ARG A 60 9.67 0.36 9.05
C ARG A 60 8.50 -0.57 9.36
N GLU A 61 7.90 -0.41 10.54
CA GLU A 61 6.74 -1.16 11.01
C GLU A 61 5.54 -1.08 10.04
N HIS A 62 5.37 0.04 9.32
CA HIS A 62 4.34 0.13 8.29
C HIS A 62 4.60 -0.84 7.13
N TYR A 63 5.86 -0.98 6.72
CA TYR A 63 6.23 -1.85 5.60
C TYR A 63 6.21 -3.32 6.02
N ASP A 64 6.67 -3.65 7.23
CA ASP A 64 6.54 -4.99 7.81
C ASP A 64 5.07 -5.41 7.92
N ALA A 65 4.19 -4.53 8.40
CA ALA A 65 2.75 -4.79 8.45
C ALA A 65 2.15 -5.02 7.07
N LEU A 66 2.65 -4.34 6.04
CA LEU A 66 2.19 -4.46 4.66
C LEU A 66 2.62 -5.79 4.04
N ILE A 67 3.85 -6.23 4.31
CA ILE A 67 4.38 -7.55 3.93
C ILE A 67 3.58 -8.66 4.61
N HIS A 68 3.37 -8.55 5.93
CA HIS A 68 2.64 -9.55 6.69
C HIS A 68 1.21 -9.70 6.18
N TRP A 69 0.50 -8.58 6.00
CA TRP A 69 -0.83 -8.58 5.40
C TRP A 69 -0.86 -9.21 4.00
N ALA A 70 0.16 -8.95 3.17
CA ALA A 70 0.25 -9.58 1.84
C ALA A 70 0.46 -11.11 1.93
N CYS A 71 1.21 -11.58 2.92
CA CYS A 71 1.38 -13.01 3.19
C CYS A 71 0.05 -13.66 3.59
N ASP A 72 -0.67 -13.08 4.55
CA ASP A 72 -1.98 -13.59 4.99
C ASP A 72 -2.97 -13.71 3.81
N ILE A 73 -3.02 -12.69 2.94
CA ILE A 73 -3.84 -12.71 1.74
C ILE A 73 -3.39 -13.79 0.76
N ALA A 74 -2.08 -13.98 0.57
CA ALA A 74 -1.55 -15.02 -0.32
C ALA A 74 -1.88 -16.43 0.16
N GLU A 75 -1.92 -16.64 1.49
CA GLU A 75 -2.38 -17.87 2.13
C GLU A 75 -3.91 -18.07 2.06
N GLY A 76 -4.65 -17.12 1.47
CA GLY A 76 -6.10 -17.17 1.33
C GLY A 76 -6.85 -16.80 2.61
N GLN A 77 -6.18 -16.15 3.56
CA GLN A 77 -6.84 -15.61 4.74
C GLN A 77 -7.50 -14.28 4.36
N GLY A 78 -8.81 -14.16 4.57
CA GLY A 78 -9.55 -12.91 4.43
C GLY A 78 -9.28 -11.97 5.61
N VAL A 79 -8.02 -11.57 5.81
CA VAL A 79 -7.62 -10.70 6.92
C VAL A 79 -7.97 -9.25 6.62
N ASP A 80 -8.47 -8.57 7.66
CA ASP A 80 -8.61 -7.12 7.59
C ASP A 80 -7.21 -6.47 7.63
N LEU A 81 -7.16 -5.23 7.17
CA LEU A 81 -5.94 -4.45 7.19
C LEU A 81 -5.56 -4.17 8.67
N PRO A 82 -4.30 -4.36 9.09
CA PRO A 82 -3.90 -4.12 10.48
C PRO A 82 -4.11 -2.65 10.88
N GLU A 83 -4.40 -2.41 12.17
CA GLU A 83 -4.76 -1.08 12.70
C GLU A 83 -3.74 0.00 12.33
N ILE A 84 -2.45 -0.30 12.44
CA ILE A 84 -1.34 0.60 12.06
C ILE A 84 -1.39 1.06 10.60
N LEU A 85 -1.98 0.26 9.70
CA LEU A 85 -2.20 0.63 8.31
C LEU A 85 -3.59 1.25 8.09
N GLN A 86 -4.61 0.84 8.85
CA GLN A 86 -5.93 1.46 8.81
C GLN A 86 -5.88 2.94 9.19
N GLU A 87 -5.09 3.32 10.20
CA GLU A 87 -4.87 4.72 10.59
C GLU A 87 -4.21 5.56 9.49
N ARG A 88 -3.53 4.90 8.55
CA ARG A 88 -2.86 5.53 7.39
C ARG A 88 -3.77 5.60 6.18
N ARG A 89 -4.99 5.06 6.28
CA ARG A 89 -5.97 5.11 5.20
C ARG A 89 -6.45 6.52 4.97
N PHE A 90 -6.45 6.95 3.71
CA PHE A 90 -7.06 8.22 3.31
C PHE A 90 -7.97 8.02 2.11
N VAL A 91 -8.89 8.96 1.92
CA VAL A 91 -9.72 9.02 0.71
C VAL A 91 -9.08 10.00 -0.25
N ARG A 92 -8.72 9.52 -1.44
CA ARG A 92 -8.36 10.42 -2.53
C ARG A 92 -9.65 11.04 -3.06
N LEU A 93 -9.90 12.31 -2.71
CA LEU A 93 -10.92 13.12 -3.36
C LEU A 93 -10.43 13.48 -4.77
N GLN A 94 -10.46 12.53 -5.71
CA GLN A 94 -10.33 12.84 -7.13
C GLN A 94 -11.61 12.41 -7.82
N GLU A 95 -12.49 13.41 -7.94
CA GLU A 95 -13.74 13.52 -8.70
C GLU A 95 -14.46 12.24 -9.11
N VAL A 96 -15.67 12.12 -8.56
CA VAL A 96 -16.80 11.41 -9.17
C VAL A 96 -16.91 11.83 -10.63
N VAL A 97 -16.53 10.95 -11.58
CA VAL A 97 -17.03 11.07 -12.94
C VAL A 97 -18.50 10.65 -12.89
N ILE A 98 -19.39 11.63 -12.77
CA ILE A 98 -20.81 11.42 -13.10
C ILE A 98 -20.80 11.14 -14.60
N ARG A 99 -21.01 9.87 -14.97
CA ARG A 99 -21.35 9.53 -16.35
C ARG A 99 -22.81 9.92 -16.55
N GLU A 100 -23.05 11.15 -16.97
CA GLU A 100 -24.31 11.48 -17.63
C GLU A 100 -24.32 10.72 -18.96
N GLN A 101 -25.30 9.83 -19.10
CA GLN A 101 -25.65 9.19 -20.37
C GLN A 101 -26.39 10.25 -21.21
N GLU A 102 -25.89 10.51 -22.41
CA GLU A 102 -26.66 11.08 -23.53
C GLU A 102 -26.44 10.22 -24.77
#